data_AF-A0AAP9Y739-F1
#
_entry.id   AF-A0AAP9Y739-F1
#
_cell.length_a   1.000
_cell.length_b   1.000
_cell.length_c   1.000
_cell.angle_alpha   90.00
_cell.angle_beta   90.00
_cell.angle_gamma   90.00
#
_symmetry.space_group_name_H-M   'P 1'
#
loop_
_entity.id
_entity.type
_entity.pdbx_description
1 polymer ?
#
loop_
_entity_poly.entity_id
_entity_poly.type
_entity_poly.pdbx_seq_one_letter_code
_entity_poly.pdbx_strand_id
1 'polypeptide(L)'
;MPTVVRIAAPLLFVVVTYCGWPLHPLIGYMSDAIPTSAWTALMFATGAANLACALWLRREDQPRALAFWDLLLKLCLLPIFLETLLFAQWAGRYIFVDIGRFIMGFILMFPTFAAAYFLMLITSSYGFAAARRAREQGLISADVAKTYIKRHALPIADLISAAKLYALLRDADSTHGEPPREA
;
A
#
# COMPACT_ATOMS: atom_id res chain seq x y z
N MET A 1 -18.05 8.77 -9.45
CA MET A 1 -17.77 7.32 -9.66
C MET A 1 -18.69 6.48 -8.78
N PRO A 2 -19.24 5.33 -9.21
CA PRO A 2 -20.16 4.56 -8.38
C PRO A 2 -19.48 4.01 -7.11
N THR A 3 -20.15 4.06 -5.96
CA THR A 3 -19.64 3.62 -4.66
C THR A 3 -19.11 2.18 -4.70
N VAL A 4 -19.80 1.30 -5.43
CA VAL A 4 -19.41 -0.11 -5.60
C VAL A 4 -18.02 -0.23 -6.21
N VAL A 5 -17.70 0.56 -7.24
CA VAL A 5 -16.40 0.47 -7.93
C VAL A 5 -15.26 0.97 -7.05
N ARG A 6 -15.52 2.01 -6.24
CA ARG A 6 -14.55 2.58 -5.28
C ARG A 6 -14.11 1.58 -4.20
N ILE A 7 -15.00 0.64 -3.85
CA ILE A 7 -14.74 -0.42 -2.86
C ILE A 7 -14.20 -1.68 -3.55
N ALA A 8 -14.80 -2.07 -4.67
CA ALA A 8 -14.44 -3.28 -5.38
C ALA A 8 -13.01 -3.22 -5.94
N ALA A 9 -12.56 -2.08 -6.46
CA ALA A 9 -11.22 -1.95 -7.04
C ALA A 9 -10.07 -2.23 -6.04
N PRO A 10 -10.00 -1.59 -4.86
CA PRO A 10 -8.96 -1.89 -3.87
C PRO A 10 -9.04 -3.33 -3.34
N LEU A 11 -10.26 -3.87 -3.16
CA LEU A 11 -10.43 -5.26 -2.70
C LEU A 11 -9.97 -6.28 -3.74
N LEU A 12 -10.38 -6.08 -5.00
CA LEU A 12 -9.97 -6.92 -6.13
C LEU A 12 -8.45 -6.88 -6.31
N PHE A 13 -7.83 -5.71 -6.15
CA PHE A 13 -6.37 -5.58 -6.17
C PHE A 13 -5.70 -6.43 -5.08
N VAL A 14 -6.22 -6.43 -3.85
CA VAL A 14 -5.71 -7.28 -2.77
C VAL A 14 -5.87 -8.76 -3.12
N VAL A 15 -7.06 -9.19 -3.54
CA VAL A 15 -7.32 -10.60 -3.91
C VAL A 15 -6.35 -11.07 -4.98
N VAL A 16 -6.21 -10.30 -6.06
CA VAL A 16 -5.30 -10.63 -7.16
C VAL A 16 -3.85 -10.71 -6.67
N THR A 17 -3.44 -9.79 -5.79
CA THR A 17 -2.09 -9.82 -5.20
C THR A 17 -1.81 -11.15 -4.49
N TYR A 18 -2.76 -11.65 -3.69
CA TYR A 18 -2.62 -12.93 -2.99
C TYR A 18 -2.75 -14.16 -3.89
N CYS A 19 -3.48 -14.09 -5.01
CA CYS A 19 -3.69 -15.26 -5.86
C CYS A 19 -2.42 -15.74 -6.61
N GLY A 20 -1.41 -14.89 -6.79
CA GLY A 20 -0.23 -15.24 -7.60
C GLY A 20 1.07 -14.61 -7.12
N TRP A 21 1.18 -14.34 -5.81
CA TRP A 21 2.40 -13.77 -5.24
C TRP A 21 3.62 -14.67 -5.54
N PRO A 22 4.74 -14.12 -6.06
CA PRO A 22 5.88 -14.93 -6.53
C PRO A 22 6.54 -15.81 -5.47
N LEU A 23 6.36 -15.49 -4.18
CA LEU A 23 6.92 -16.28 -3.07
C LEU A 23 6.02 -17.46 -2.65
N HIS A 24 4.73 -17.44 -3.01
CA HIS A 24 3.79 -18.49 -2.64
C HIS A 24 4.25 -19.92 -3.03
N PRO A 25 4.79 -20.16 -4.24
CA PRO A 25 5.34 -21.48 -4.58
C PRO A 25 6.50 -21.92 -3.68
N LEU A 26 7.30 -20.98 -3.16
CA LEU A 26 8.46 -21.27 -2.30
C LEU A 26 8.06 -21.69 -0.88
N ILE A 27 6.86 -21.31 -0.43
CA ILE A 27 6.30 -21.70 0.87
C ILE A 27 5.29 -22.87 0.77
N GLY A 28 5.23 -23.54 -0.39
CA GLY A 28 4.35 -24.69 -0.63
C GLY A 28 2.90 -24.33 -0.94
N TYR A 29 2.59 -23.05 -1.15
CA TYR A 29 1.29 -22.59 -1.64
C TYR A 29 1.31 -22.56 -3.17
N MET A 30 0.97 -23.67 -3.82
CA MET A 30 0.79 -23.73 -5.27
C MET A 30 -0.66 -23.44 -5.63
N SER A 31 -0.89 -22.27 -6.25
CA SER A 31 -2.14 -21.99 -6.96
C SER A 31 -1.88 -22.14 -8.46
N ASP A 32 -2.17 -23.32 -9.01
CA ASP A 32 -2.17 -23.55 -10.47
C ASP A 32 -3.34 -22.86 -11.19
N ALA A 33 -4.17 -22.12 -10.44
CA ALA A 33 -5.42 -21.55 -10.94
C ALA A 33 -5.23 -20.43 -11.98
N ILE A 34 -4.09 -19.72 -11.98
CA ILE A 34 -3.85 -18.58 -12.87
C ILE A 34 -2.42 -18.62 -13.43
N PRO A 35 -2.23 -18.67 -14.77
CA PRO A 35 -0.91 -18.55 -15.38
C PRO A 35 -0.19 -17.26 -14.96
N THR A 36 1.13 -17.29 -14.77
CA THR A 36 1.93 -16.12 -14.34
C THR A 36 1.71 -14.90 -15.22
N SER A 37 1.57 -15.08 -16.53
CA SER A 37 1.30 -13.99 -17.48
C SER A 37 -0.07 -13.35 -17.27
N ALA A 38 -1.11 -14.17 -17.05
CA ALA A 38 -2.46 -13.71 -16.77
C ALA A 38 -2.56 -13.00 -15.41
N TRP A 39 -1.90 -13.55 -14.38
CA TRP A 39 -1.79 -12.92 -13.07
C TRP A 39 -1.09 -11.56 -13.16
N THR A 40 0.02 -11.49 -13.89
CA THR A 40 0.79 -10.25 -14.08
C THR A 40 -0.07 -9.18 -14.77
N ALA A 41 -0.79 -9.54 -15.83
CA ALA A 41 -1.69 -8.62 -16.51
C ALA A 41 -2.82 -8.14 -15.58
N LEU A 42 -3.37 -9.04 -14.77
CA LEU A 42 -4.43 -8.73 -13.82
C LEU A 42 -3.92 -7.81 -12.70
N MET A 43 -2.69 -8.00 -12.22
CA MET A 43 -2.03 -7.11 -11.27
C MET A 43 -1.90 -5.68 -11.82
N PHE A 44 -1.48 -5.52 -13.07
CA PHE A 44 -1.39 -4.21 -13.69
C PHE A 44 -2.77 -3.56 -13.88
N ALA A 45 -3.76 -4.34 -14.36
CA ALA A 45 -5.12 -3.84 -14.58
C ALA A 45 -5.78 -3.39 -13.26
N THR A 46 -5.70 -4.21 -12.22
CA THR A 46 -6.27 -3.91 -10.90
C THR A 46 -5.51 -2.81 -10.17
N GLY A 47 -4.18 -2.76 -10.31
CA GLY A 47 -3.35 -1.67 -9.81
C GLY A 47 -3.68 -0.33 -10.45
N ALA A 48 -3.85 -0.30 -11.78
CA ALA A 48 -4.27 0.91 -12.51
C ALA A 48 -5.68 1.35 -12.11
N ALA A 49 -6.62 0.42 -11.97
CA ALA A 49 -7.97 0.71 -11.49
C ALA A 49 -7.95 1.26 -10.06
N ASN A 50 -7.12 0.70 -9.18
CA ASN A 50 -6.95 1.18 -7.80
C ASN A 50 -6.35 2.59 -7.76
N LEU A 51 -5.35 2.87 -8.60
CA LEU A 51 -4.76 4.21 -8.73
C LEU A 51 -5.78 5.23 -9.27
N ALA A 52 -6.55 4.85 -10.30
CA ALA A 52 -7.62 5.68 -10.83
C ALA A 52 -8.69 5.99 -9.77
N CYS A 53 -9.06 5.00 -8.95
CA CYS A 53 -9.93 5.20 -7.78
C CYS A 53 -9.32 6.21 -6.81
N ALA A 54 -8.06 6.04 -6.40
CA ALA A 54 -7.38 6.95 -5.48
C ALA A 54 -7.35 8.39 -6.00
N LEU A 55 -7.03 8.58 -7.28
CA LEU A 55 -6.99 9.89 -7.95
C LEU A 55 -8.38 10.53 -8.07
N TRP A 56 -9.43 9.72 -8.27
CA TRP A 56 -10.80 10.20 -8.35
C TRP A 56 -11.35 10.54 -6.96
N LEU A 57 -11.14 9.66 -5.98
CA LEU A 57 -11.50 9.84 -4.56
C LEU A 57 -10.88 11.12 -3.99
N ARG A 58 -9.67 11.49 -4.45
CA ARG A 58 -9.04 12.76 -4.10
C ARG A 58 -9.90 14.00 -4.41
N ARG A 59 -10.78 13.95 -5.42
CA ARG A 59 -11.64 15.07 -5.82
C ARG A 59 -12.92 15.16 -5.00
N GLU A 60 -13.46 14.03 -4.57
CA GLU A 60 -14.84 13.93 -4.05
C GLU A 60 -14.92 13.65 -2.55
N ASP A 61 -13.94 12.96 -1.95
CA ASP A 61 -14.09 12.42 -0.59
C ASP A 61 -13.39 13.23 0.50
N GLN A 62 -13.88 13.04 1.73
CA GLN A 62 -13.27 13.55 2.95
C GLN A 62 -11.88 12.93 3.17
N PRO A 63 -10.90 13.72 3.66
CA PRO A 63 -9.52 13.26 3.87
C PRO A 63 -9.44 12.03 4.80
N ARG A 64 -10.37 11.90 5.74
CA ARG A 64 -10.47 10.76 6.67
C ARG A 64 -10.75 9.43 5.97
N ALA A 65 -11.65 9.43 4.98
CA ALA A 65 -11.97 8.23 4.21
C ALA A 65 -10.75 7.77 3.37
N LEU A 66 -10.04 8.71 2.76
CA LEU A 66 -8.80 8.43 2.02
C LEU A 66 -7.70 7.85 2.92
N ALA A 67 -7.52 8.42 4.13
CA ALA A 67 -6.55 7.91 5.10
C ALA A 67 -6.93 6.51 5.64
N PHE A 68 -8.22 6.23 5.80
CA PHE A 68 -8.71 4.90 6.17
C PHE A 68 -8.36 3.86 5.09
N TRP A 69 -8.62 4.17 3.81
CA TRP A 69 -8.30 3.26 2.71
C TRP A 69 -6.79 3.03 2.56
N ASP A 70 -5.97 4.06 2.76
CA ASP A 70 -4.50 3.93 2.79
C ASP A 70 -4.05 2.96 3.89
N LEU A 71 -4.60 3.10 5.10
CA LEU A 71 -4.29 2.23 6.24
C LEU A 71 -4.77 0.79 6.00
N LEU A 72 -6.00 0.62 5.52
CA LEU A 72 -6.59 -0.69 5.26
C LEU A 72 -5.78 -1.48 4.24
N LEU A 73 -5.43 -0.85 3.11
CA LEU A 73 -4.62 -1.48 2.08
C LEU A 73 -3.23 -1.89 2.60
N LYS A 74 -2.57 -1.03 3.39
CA LYS A 74 -1.28 -1.36 4.00
C LYS A 74 -1.37 -2.50 5.00
N LEU A 75 -2.44 -2.55 5.79
CA LEU A 75 -2.68 -3.66 6.71
C LEU A 75 -2.93 -4.97 5.96
N CYS A 76 -3.70 -4.93 4.87
CA CYS A 76 -3.95 -6.09 4.01
C CYS A 76 -2.68 -6.58 3.30
N LEU A 77 -1.73 -5.70 2.95
CA LEU A 77 -0.47 -6.08 2.32
C LEU A 77 0.67 -6.36 3.31
N LEU A 78 0.45 -6.11 4.61
CA LEU A 78 1.46 -6.36 5.66
C LEU A 78 2.02 -7.78 5.65
N PRO A 79 1.20 -8.85 5.49
CA PRO A 79 1.71 -10.22 5.41
C PRO A 79 2.70 -10.42 4.25
N ILE A 80 2.41 -9.84 3.08
CA ILE A 80 3.27 -9.92 1.89
C ILE A 80 4.59 -9.17 2.11
N PHE A 81 4.55 -7.99 2.74
CA PHE A 81 5.76 -7.25 3.08
C PHE A 81 6.61 -8.01 4.11
N LEU A 82 5.97 -8.66 5.09
CA LEU A 82 6.65 -9.48 6.08
C LEU A 82 7.29 -10.72 5.44
N GLU A 83 6.58 -11.41 4.56
CA GLU A 83 7.09 -12.53 3.78
C GLU A 83 8.31 -12.12 2.94
N THR A 84 8.22 -10.98 2.25
CA THR A 84 9.34 -10.42 1.46
C THR A 84 10.55 -10.11 2.34
N LEU A 85 10.35 -9.59 3.55
CA LEU A 85 11.43 -9.31 4.50
C LEU A 85 12.09 -10.59 5.01
N LEU A 86 11.31 -11.60 5.37
CA LEU A 86 11.82 -12.89 5.82
C LEU A 86 12.59 -13.59 4.69
N PHE A 87 12.07 -13.54 3.47
CA PHE A 87 12.76 -14.01 2.28
C PHE A 87 14.07 -13.25 2.05
N ALA A 88 14.11 -11.93 2.23
CA ALA A 88 15.33 -11.12 2.14
C ALA A 88 16.41 -11.61 3.12
N GLN A 89 16.02 -11.83 4.37
CA GLN A 89 16.92 -12.30 5.43
C GLN A 89 17.43 -13.70 5.15
N TRP A 90 16.55 -14.60 4.70
CA TRP A 90 16.91 -15.95 4.31
C TRP A 90 17.89 -15.90 3.13
N ALA A 91 17.49 -15.32 2.00
CA ALA A 91 18.30 -15.23 0.78
C ALA A 91 19.65 -14.54 1.06
N GLY A 92 19.68 -13.46 1.83
CA GLY A 92 20.89 -12.75 2.24
C GLY A 92 21.95 -13.65 2.88
N ARG A 93 21.56 -14.72 3.60
CA ARG A 93 22.51 -15.70 4.16
C ARG A 93 23.11 -16.65 3.12
N TYR A 94 22.41 -16.90 2.01
CA TYR A 94 22.81 -17.87 0.98
C TYR A 94 23.56 -17.23 -0.20
N ILE A 95 23.31 -15.97 -0.51
CA ILE A 95 23.85 -15.30 -1.71
C ILE A 95 25.35 -14.98 -1.63
N PHE A 96 25.93 -14.88 -0.42
CA PHE A 96 27.35 -14.55 -0.25
C PHE A 96 28.27 -15.77 -0.16
N VAL A 97 27.75 -16.97 -0.41
CA VAL A 97 28.54 -18.22 -0.30
C VAL A 97 29.44 -18.43 -1.53
N ASP A 98 28.93 -18.15 -2.73
CA ASP A 98 29.69 -18.25 -3.98
C ASP A 98 29.05 -17.37 -5.07
N ILE A 99 29.79 -17.11 -6.14
CA ILE A 99 29.36 -16.20 -7.21
C ILE A 99 28.12 -16.71 -7.97
N GLY A 100 27.94 -18.03 -8.08
CA GLY A 100 26.76 -18.62 -8.73
C GLY A 100 25.50 -18.39 -7.90
N ARG A 101 25.56 -18.62 -6.58
CA ARG A 101 24.46 -18.30 -5.66
C ARG A 101 24.20 -16.81 -5.53
N PHE A 102 25.23 -15.98 -5.64
CA PHE A 102 25.07 -14.54 -5.69
C PHE A 102 24.23 -14.11 -6.89
N ILE A 103 24.57 -14.60 -8.08
CA ILE A 103 23.83 -14.30 -9.33
C ILE A 103 22.40 -14.83 -9.24
N MET A 104 22.21 -16.08 -8.81
CA MET A 104 20.89 -16.69 -8.67
C MET A 104 20.01 -15.92 -7.68
N GLY A 105 20.60 -15.54 -6.54
CA GLY A 105 19.96 -14.70 -5.55
C GLY A 105 19.51 -13.36 -6.12
N PHE A 106 20.36 -12.70 -6.90
CA PHE A 106 20.01 -11.44 -7.56
C PHE A 106 18.83 -11.61 -8.53
N ILE A 107 18.85 -12.66 -9.36
CA ILE A 107 17.78 -12.97 -10.33
C ILE A 107 16.44 -13.22 -9.63
N LEU A 108 16.43 -13.85 -8.46
CA LEU A 108 15.21 -14.17 -7.71
C LEU A 108 14.75 -13.00 -6.82
N MET A 109 15.68 -12.33 -6.16
CA MET A 109 15.40 -11.21 -5.26
C MET A 109 14.91 -9.99 -6.03
N PHE A 110 15.61 -9.59 -7.10
CA PHE A 110 15.34 -8.31 -7.78
C PHE A 110 13.88 -8.18 -8.26
N PRO A 111 13.27 -9.16 -8.96
CA PRO A 111 11.87 -9.06 -9.38
C PRO A 111 10.91 -9.04 -8.18
N THR A 112 11.21 -9.80 -7.13
CA THR A 112 10.38 -9.88 -5.92
C THR A 112 10.36 -8.55 -5.17
N PHE A 113 11.52 -7.93 -4.96
CA PHE A 113 11.61 -6.59 -4.35
C PHE A 113 11.00 -5.51 -5.24
N ALA A 114 11.19 -5.59 -6.56
CA ALA A 114 10.57 -4.67 -7.49
C ALA A 114 9.03 -4.76 -7.44
N ALA A 115 8.47 -5.97 -7.38
CA ALA A 115 7.04 -6.19 -7.23
C ALA A 115 6.52 -5.66 -5.88
N ALA A 116 7.20 -5.96 -4.76
CA ALA A 116 6.83 -5.43 -3.45
C ALA A 116 6.90 -3.90 -3.40
N TYR A 117 7.91 -3.30 -4.01
CA TYR A 117 8.04 -1.85 -4.09
C TYR A 117 6.92 -1.22 -4.95
N PHE A 118 6.56 -1.87 -6.07
CA PHE A 118 5.47 -1.42 -6.91
C PHE A 118 4.11 -1.47 -6.18
N LEU A 119 3.86 -2.55 -5.44
CA LEU A 119 2.69 -2.66 -4.55
C LEU A 119 2.62 -1.50 -3.56
N MET A 120 3.74 -1.20 -2.90
CA MET A 120 3.84 -0.09 -1.95
C MET A 120 3.49 1.26 -2.60
N LEU A 121 4.03 1.53 -3.80
CA LEU A 121 3.73 2.78 -4.53
C LEU A 121 2.25 2.91 -4.89
N ILE A 122 1.62 1.82 -5.36
CA ILE A 122 0.18 1.82 -5.70
C ILE A 122 -0.65 2.11 -4.45
N THR A 123 -0.39 1.43 -3.34
CA THR A 123 -1.21 1.60 -2.13
C THR A 123 -1.00 2.96 -1.46
N SER A 124 0.22 3.49 -1.48
CA SER A 124 0.53 4.81 -0.92
C SER A 124 -0.09 5.99 -1.69
N SER A 125 -0.70 5.73 -2.85
CA SER A 125 -1.44 6.74 -3.61
C SER A 125 -2.62 7.32 -2.84
N TYR A 126 -3.26 6.51 -1.97
CA TYR A 126 -4.33 6.96 -1.09
C TYR A 126 -3.80 7.89 0.02
N GLY A 127 -2.67 7.57 0.63
CA GLY A 127 -2.01 8.41 1.63
C GLY A 127 -1.49 9.74 1.06
N PHE A 128 -0.94 9.73 -0.17
CA PHE A 128 -0.59 10.97 -0.88
C PHE A 128 -1.82 11.84 -1.17
N ALA A 129 -2.93 11.23 -1.59
CA ALA A 129 -4.19 11.93 -1.82
C ALA A 129 -4.73 12.56 -0.52
N ALA A 130 -4.71 11.82 0.59
CA ALA A 130 -5.14 12.28 1.91
C ALA A 130 -4.28 13.46 2.41
N ALA A 131 -2.95 13.34 2.38
CA ALA A 131 -2.05 14.39 2.84
C ALA A 131 -2.20 15.69 2.04
N ARG A 132 -2.38 15.57 0.71
CA ARG A 132 -2.57 16.73 -0.16
C ARG A 132 -3.92 17.41 0.09
N ARG A 133 -4.99 16.66 0.34
CA ARG A 133 -6.32 17.19 0.66
C ARG A 133 -6.34 17.86 2.03
N ALA A 134 -5.73 17.24 3.04
CA ALA A 134 -5.59 17.82 4.37
C ALA A 134 -4.82 19.15 4.34
N ARG A 135 -3.81 19.29 3.47
CA ARG A 135 -3.14 20.57 3.19
C ARG A 135 -4.05 21.57 2.49
N GLU A 136 -4.77 21.15 1.44
CA GLU A 136 -5.73 22.02 0.72
C GLU A 136 -6.83 22.57 1.65
N GLN A 137 -7.20 21.82 2.69
CA GLN A 137 -8.18 22.21 3.71
C GLN A 137 -7.58 22.96 4.91
N GLY A 138 -6.27 23.23 4.91
CA GLY A 138 -5.59 23.95 6.00
C GLY A 138 -5.41 23.15 7.29
N LEU A 139 -5.72 21.85 7.30
CA LEU A 139 -5.64 20.98 8.48
C LEU A 139 -4.19 20.61 8.85
N ILE A 140 -3.26 20.65 7.89
CA ILE A 140 -1.84 20.35 8.11
C ILE A 140 -0.93 21.32 7.35
N SER A 141 0.22 21.67 7.94
CA SER A 141 1.21 22.54 7.31
C SER A 141 1.97 21.85 6.17
N ALA A 142 2.52 22.64 5.25
CA ALA A 142 3.24 22.14 4.07
C ALA A 142 4.47 21.27 4.44
N ASP A 143 5.16 21.59 5.54
CA ASP A 143 6.32 20.83 6.02
C ASP A 143 5.93 19.45 6.59
N VAL A 144 4.78 19.37 7.27
CA VAL A 144 4.24 18.10 7.77
C VAL A 144 3.84 17.21 6.59
N ALA A 145 3.17 17.76 5.58
CA ALA A 145 2.82 17.03 4.36
C ALA A 145 4.06 16.50 3.61
N LYS A 146 5.14 17.30 3.52
CA LYS A 146 6.39 16.92 2.84
C LYS A 146 7.11 15.79 3.57
N THR A 147 7.11 15.80 4.89
CA THR A 147 7.68 14.73 5.72
C THR A 147 6.88 13.44 5.61
N TYR A 148 5.55 13.55 5.52
CA TYR A 148 4.65 12.42 5.25
C TYR A 148 4.93 11.77 3.90
N ILE A 149 5.05 12.58 2.83
CA ILE A 149 5.37 12.10 1.49
C ILE A 149 6.71 11.35 1.49
N LYS A 150 7.71 11.87 2.21
CA LYS A 150 9.04 11.27 2.30
C LYS A 150 9.05 9.93 3.05
N ARG A 151 8.12 9.74 4.00
CA ARG A 151 7.99 8.50 4.79
C ARG A 151 7.26 7.36 4.08
N HIS A 152 6.45 7.66 3.07
CA HIS A 152 5.80 6.64 2.22
C HIS A 152 6.78 5.84 1.34
N ALA A 153 8.08 6.16 1.37
CA ALA A 153 9.12 5.42 0.66
C ALA A 153 9.73 4.25 1.46
N LEU A 154 9.36 4.07 2.73
CA LEU A 154 9.89 3.00 3.59
C LEU A 154 8.73 2.19 4.20
N PRO A 155 8.59 0.87 3.97
CA PRO A 155 7.37 0.10 4.29
C PRO A 155 6.91 0.20 5.75
N ILE A 156 7.84 0.20 6.72
CA ILE A 156 7.51 0.32 8.15
C ILE A 156 7.14 1.76 8.51
N ALA A 157 7.89 2.73 7.99
CA ALA A 157 7.58 4.14 8.22
C ALA A 157 6.25 4.52 7.55
N ASP A 158 5.93 3.86 6.44
CA ASP A 158 4.74 4.02 5.63
C ASP A 158 3.47 3.61 6.39
N LEU A 159 3.49 2.46 7.08
CA LEU A 159 2.40 2.00 7.94
C LEU A 159 2.22 2.91 9.18
N ILE A 160 3.31 3.29 9.84
CA ILE A 160 3.26 4.20 11.00
C ILE A 160 2.72 5.57 10.57
N SER A 161 3.10 6.04 9.39
CA SER A 161 2.60 7.28 8.81
C SER A 161 1.09 7.17 8.57
N ALA A 162 0.62 6.13 7.87
CA ALA A 162 -0.80 5.91 7.62
C ALA A 162 -1.63 5.88 8.91
N ALA A 163 -1.15 5.16 9.93
CA ALA A 163 -1.80 5.06 11.23
C ALA A 163 -1.88 6.42 11.95
N LYS A 164 -0.79 7.20 11.95
CA LYS A 164 -0.76 8.54 12.55
C LYS A 164 -1.65 9.52 11.80
N LEU A 165 -1.71 9.45 10.47
CA LEU A 165 -2.58 10.31 9.65
C LEU A 165 -4.05 10.01 9.94
N TYR A 166 -4.40 8.73 10.03
CA TYR A 166 -5.74 8.31 10.39
C TYR A 166 -6.14 8.78 11.79
N ALA A 167 -5.27 8.63 12.79
CA ALA A 167 -5.53 9.11 14.16
C ALA A 167 -5.72 10.64 14.21
N LEU A 168 -4.84 11.40 13.56
CA LEU A 168 -4.92 12.87 13.53
C LEU A 168 -6.22 13.36 12.87
N LEU A 169 -6.62 12.74 11.76
CA LEU A 169 -7.87 13.09 11.08
C LEU A 169 -9.10 12.63 11.85
N ARG A 170 -9.04 11.50 12.56
CA ARG A 170 -10.11 11.06 13.46
C ARG A 170 -10.32 12.05 14.59
N ASP A 171 -9.25 12.51 15.22
CA ASP A 171 -9.30 13.42 16.36
C ASP A 171 -9.84 14.80 15.95
N ALA A 172 -9.38 15.34 14.81
CA ALA A 172 -9.85 16.60 14.25
C ALA A 172 -11.36 16.60 13.93
N ASP A 173 -11.88 15.47 13.43
CA ASP A 173 -13.29 15.28 13.11
C ASP A 173 -14.15 15.20 14.39
N SER A 174 -13.65 14.56 15.46
CA SER A 174 -14.31 14.55 16.77
C SER A 174 -14.34 15.91 17.45
N THR A 175 -13.31 16.75 17.30
CA THR A 175 -13.32 18.12 17.84
C THR A 175 -14.22 19.08 17.08
N HIS A 176 -14.49 18.82 15.80
CA HIS A 176 -15.45 19.60 15.01
C HIS A 176 -16.92 19.17 15.20
N GLY A 177 -17.16 18.03 15.84
CA GLY A 177 -18.49 17.48 16.10
C GLY A 177 -19.08 17.80 17.48
N GLU A 178 -18.39 18.55 18.34
CA GLU A 178 -18.91 18.91 19.66
C GLU A 178 -19.82 20.15 19.53
N PRO A 179 -21.14 20.05 19.75
CA PRO A 179 -22.02 21.21 19.74
C PRO A 179 -21.64 22.15 20.89
N PRO A 180 -21.93 23.47 20.77
CA PRO A 180 -21.60 24.43 21.83
C PRO A 180 -22.22 23.95 23.14
N ARG A 181 -21.41 23.79 24.18
CA ARG A 181 -21.94 23.70 25.55
C ARG A 181 -22.53 25.06 25.86
N GLU A 182 -23.85 25.16 25.74
CA GLU A 182 -24.60 26.26 26.32
C GLU A 182 -24.29 26.28 27.82
N ALA A 183 -23.71 27.40 28.27
CA ALA A 183 -23.45 27.74 29.65
C ALA A 183 -24.40 28.86 30.05
#